data_AF-A0A0J5FWY0-F1
#
_entry.id   AF-A0A0J5FWY0-F1
#
_cell.length_a   1.000
_cell.length_b   1.000
_cell.length_c   1.000
_cell.angle_alpha   90.00
_cell.angle_beta   90.00
_cell.angle_gamma   90.00
#
_symmetry.space_group_name_H-M   'P 1'
#
loop_
_entity.id
_entity.type
_entity.pdbx_description
1 polymer ?
#
loop_
_entity_poly.entity_id
_entity_poly.type
_entity_poly.pdbx_seq_one_letter_code
_entity_poly.pdbx_strand_id
1 'polypeptide(L)'
;MSVRNNQNLRRICLALRLNRNEIFDILQGKYSKSQIDGWGRAVDARKQASGNSTAETVPRFRPMSDQQFDEFCDGLIGWMKSE
;
A
#
# COMPACT_ATOMS: atom_id res chain seq x y z
N MET A 1 -1.97 -8.59 -14.42
CA MET A 1 -1.45 -8.36 -13.05
C MET A 1 -2.58 -8.60 -12.06
N SER A 2 -2.37 -9.44 -11.05
CA SER A 2 -3.38 -9.68 -10.00
C SER A 2 -3.42 -8.50 -9.03
N VAL A 3 -4.61 -8.00 -8.72
CA VAL A 3 -4.84 -6.92 -7.72
C VAL A 3 -5.29 -7.49 -6.37
N ARG A 4 -5.19 -8.83 -6.22
CA ARG A 4 -5.66 -9.57 -5.05
C ARG A 4 -4.98 -9.10 -3.77
N ASN A 5 -3.66 -8.88 -3.79
CA ASN A 5 -2.91 -8.47 -2.60
C ASN A 5 -3.31 -7.08 -2.13
N ASN A 6 -3.49 -6.13 -3.06
CA ASN A 6 -4.05 -4.81 -2.75
C ASN A 6 -5.46 -4.90 -2.13
N GLN A 7 -6.31 -5.80 -2.64
CA GLN A 7 -7.65 -6.02 -2.08
C GLN A 7 -7.58 -6.63 -0.67
N ASN A 8 -6.73 -7.63 -0.46
CA ASN A 8 -6.52 -8.26 0.83
C ASN A 8 -5.97 -7.26 1.86
N LEU A 9 -4.96 -6.48 1.48
CA LEU A 9 -4.42 -5.39 2.29
C LEU A 9 -5.55 -4.44 2.73
N ARG A 10 -6.37 -3.94 1.80
CA ARG A 10 -7.50 -3.05 2.13
C ARG A 10 -8.49 -3.69 3.11
N ARG A 11 -8.81 -4.97 2.95
CA ARG A 11 -9.73 -5.68 3.86
C ARG A 11 -9.15 -5.78 5.26
N ILE A 12 -7.87 -6.12 5.39
CA ILE A 12 -7.16 -6.20 6.67
C ILE A 12 -7.09 -4.81 7.32
N CYS A 13 -6.67 -3.79 6.57
CA CYS A 13 -6.62 -2.42 7.09
C CYS A 13 -7.99 -1.91 7.54
N LEU A 14 -9.06 -2.24 6.81
CA LEU A 14 -10.42 -1.88 7.22
C LEU A 14 -10.84 -2.61 8.51
N ALA A 15 -10.57 -3.91 8.60
CA ALA A 15 -10.92 -4.73 9.77
C ALA A 15 -10.20 -4.29 11.04
N LEU A 16 -8.91 -3.96 10.92
CA LEU A 16 -8.05 -3.53 12.02
C LEU A 16 -7.99 -2.02 12.20
N ARG A 17 -8.71 -1.25 11.38
CA ARG A 17 -8.70 0.22 11.34
C ARG A 17 -7.30 0.83 11.16
N LEU A 18 -6.42 0.13 10.45
CA LEU A 18 -5.06 0.58 10.20
C LEU A 18 -5.03 1.78 9.26
N ASN A 19 -4.29 2.80 9.67
CA ASN A 19 -3.96 3.97 8.88
C ASN A 19 -2.59 3.82 8.20
N ARG A 20 -2.29 4.76 7.28
CA ARG A 20 -1.06 4.70 6.48
C ARG A 20 0.23 4.73 7.31
N ASN A 21 0.25 5.43 8.45
CA ASN A 21 1.43 5.47 9.31
C ASN A 21 1.61 4.13 10.03
N GLU A 22 0.53 3.53 10.54
CA GLU A 22 0.61 2.19 11.15
C GLU A 22 1.11 1.15 10.16
N ILE A 23 0.65 1.19 8.90
CA ILE A 23 1.18 0.28 7.86
C ILE A 23 2.68 0.53 7.61
N PHE A 24 3.13 1.78 7.65
CA PHE A 24 4.55 2.13 7.51
C PHE A 24 5.37 1.60 8.69
N ASP A 25 4.83 1.67 9.91
CA ASP A 25 5.47 1.19 11.13
C ASP A 25 5.51 -0.35 11.16
N ILE A 26 4.42 -1.02 10.77
CA ILE A 26 4.33 -2.48 10.57
C ILE A 26 5.42 -2.97 9.61
N LEU A 27 5.67 -2.21 8.54
CA LEU A 27 6.70 -2.51 7.54
C LEU A 27 8.07 -1.95 7.90
N GLN A 28 8.24 -1.40 9.10
CA GLN A 28 9.49 -0.83 9.63
C GLN A 28 10.14 0.18 8.66
N GLY A 29 9.31 0.95 7.95
CA GLY A 29 9.76 1.95 6.98
C GLY A 29 10.42 1.40 5.70
N LYS A 30 10.35 0.10 5.45
CA LYS A 30 10.94 -0.55 4.26
C LYS A 30 10.40 0.01 2.93
N TYR A 31 9.18 0.52 2.92
CA TYR A 31 8.52 1.09 1.76
C TYR A 31 8.10 2.53 2.01
N SER A 32 8.21 3.36 0.97
CA SER A 32 7.81 4.77 1.08
C SER A 32 6.31 4.92 1.37
N LYS A 33 5.92 5.96 2.11
CA LYS A 33 4.49 6.29 2.34
C LYS A 33 3.71 6.50 1.05
N SER A 34 4.38 6.95 -0.02
CA SER A 34 3.77 7.09 -1.35
C SER A 34 3.45 5.74 -1.99
N GLN A 35 4.35 4.75 -1.84
CA GLN A 35 4.12 3.39 -2.30
C GLN A 35 2.98 2.72 -1.53
N ILE A 36 2.97 2.87 -0.20
CA ILE A 36 1.88 2.37 0.67
C ILE A 36 0.54 3.02 0.31
N ASP A 37 0.51 4.35 0.10
CA ASP A 37 -0.70 5.05 -0.38
C ASP A 37 -1.16 4.43 -1.71
N GLY A 38 -0.23 4.18 -2.63
CA GLY A 38 -0.52 3.57 -3.92
C GLY A 38 -1.14 2.18 -3.84
N TRP A 39 -0.78 1.37 -2.83
CA TRP A 39 -1.39 0.05 -2.63
C TRP A 39 -2.87 0.12 -2.23
N GLY A 40 -3.25 1.16 -1.48
CA GLY A 40 -4.63 1.39 -1.04
C GLY A 40 -5.56 1.92 -2.12
N ARG A 41 -5.05 2.49 -3.21
CA ARG A 41 -5.85 3.14 -4.26
C ARG A 41 -6.60 2.14 -5.15
N ALA A 42 -7.69 2.62 -5.78
CA ALA A 42 -8.36 1.91 -6.87
C ALA A 42 -7.45 1.87 -8.11
N VAL A 43 -7.63 0.87 -8.98
CA VAL A 43 -6.74 0.58 -10.13
C VAL A 43 -6.76 1.73 -11.15
N ASP A 44 -7.91 2.37 -11.28
CA ASP A 44 -8.20 3.52 -12.14
C ASP A 44 -7.86 4.86 -11.49
N ALA A 45 -7.31 4.88 -10.26
CA ALA A 45 -6.94 6.12 -9.60
C ALA A 45 -5.78 6.80 -10.34
N ARG A 46 -6.05 7.97 -10.92
CA ARG A 46 -5.06 8.81 -11.60
C ARG A 46 -4.91 10.15 -10.88
N LYS A 47 -3.77 10.82 -11.10
CA LYS A 47 -3.60 12.24 -10.77
C LYS A 47 -3.14 12.99 -12.00
N GLN A 48 -3.41 14.29 -12.02
CA GLN A 48 -2.77 15.18 -12.99
C GLN A 48 -1.26 15.03 -12.87
N ALA A 49 -0.61 14.93 -14.01
CA ALA A 49 0.84 14.90 -14.03
C ALA A 49 1.39 16.25 -13.59
N SER A 50 2.48 16.22 -12.84
CA SER A 50 3.15 17.42 -12.33
C SER A 50 4.65 17.24 -12.50
N GLY A 51 5.37 18.28 -12.92
CA GLY A 51 6.82 18.23 -13.19
C GLY A 51 7.15 17.83 -14.63
N ASN A 52 8.29 17.15 -14.85
CA ASN A 52 8.85 16.79 -16.17
C ASN A 52 8.09 15.68 -16.93
N SER A 53 6.80 15.47 -16.65
CA SER A 53 6.02 14.43 -17.33
C SER A 53 5.30 15.04 -18.53
N THR A 54 5.42 14.38 -19.68
CA THR A 54 4.69 14.74 -20.92
C THR A 54 3.27 14.16 -20.95
N ALA A 55 2.92 13.29 -20.00
CA ALA A 55 1.59 12.72 -19.89
C ALA A 55 0.64 13.70 -19.21
N GLU A 56 -0.64 13.69 -19.58
CA GLU A 56 -1.67 14.50 -18.89
C GLU A 56 -1.95 13.97 -17.49
N THR A 57 -2.00 12.63 -17.33
CA THR A 57 -2.27 12.00 -16.05
C THR A 57 -1.37 10.81 -15.78
N VAL A 58 -0.96 10.66 -14.52
CA VAL A 58 -0.14 9.53 -14.04
C VAL A 58 -0.93 8.63 -13.08
N PRO A 59 -0.74 7.31 -13.14
CA PRO A 59 -1.42 6.38 -12.25
C PRO A 59 -0.94 6.56 -10.80
N ARG A 60 -1.89 6.54 -9.87
CA ARG A 60 -1.62 6.50 -8.42
C ARG A 60 -1.63 5.08 -7.88
N PHE A 61 -2.35 4.18 -8.53
CA PHE A 61 -2.35 2.77 -8.18
C PHE A 61 -0.94 2.19 -8.31
N ARG A 62 -0.54 1.45 -7.29
CA ARG A 62 0.66 0.62 -7.33
C ARG A 62 0.26 -0.83 -7.06
N PRO A 63 0.56 -1.77 -7.96
CA PRO A 63 0.34 -3.18 -7.69
C PRO A 63 1.25 -3.62 -6.54
N MET A 64 0.70 -4.41 -5.62
CA MET A 64 1.44 -5.01 -4.52
C MET A 64 1.90 -6.41 -4.96
N SER A 65 3.20 -6.70 -4.89
CA SER A 65 3.73 -8.04 -5.19
C SER A 65 3.39 -9.03 -4.07
N ASP A 66 3.59 -10.33 -4.33
CA ASP A 66 3.41 -11.38 -3.32
C ASP A 66 4.40 -11.18 -2.16
N GLN A 67 5.69 -10.98 -2.48
CA GLN A 67 6.72 -10.66 -1.48
C GLN A 67 6.33 -9.46 -0.60
N GLN A 68 5.82 -8.37 -1.18
CA GLN A 68 5.40 -7.20 -0.41
C GLN A 68 4.25 -7.54 0.56
N PHE A 69 3.35 -8.42 0.12
CA PHE A 69 2.21 -8.84 0.93
C PHE A 69 2.65 -9.76 2.07
N ASP A 70 3.54 -10.72 1.80
CA ASP A 70 4.12 -11.60 2.81
C ASP A 70 4.86 -10.78 3.89
N GLU A 71 5.67 -9.80 3.48
CA GLU A 71 6.38 -8.91 4.41
C GLU A 71 5.43 -8.07 5.27
N PHE A 72 4.30 -7.62 4.70
CA PHE A 72 3.25 -6.95 5.47
C PHE A 72 2.62 -7.90 6.50
N CYS A 73 2.31 -9.13 6.12
CA CYS A 73 1.73 -10.13 7.02
C CYS A 73 2.67 -10.50 8.17
N ASP A 74 3.96 -10.70 7.89
CA ASP A 74 4.97 -10.98 8.92
C ASP A 74 5.13 -9.79 9.89
N GLY A 75 5.21 -8.58 9.35
CA GLY A 75 5.27 -7.36 10.16
C GLY A 75 4.02 -7.19 11.03
N LEU A 76 2.83 -7.49 10.49
CA LEU A 76 1.57 -7.36 11.20
C LEU A 76 1.50 -8.30 12.41
N ILE A 77 1.99 -9.55 12.26
CA ILE A 77 2.06 -10.51 13.37
C ILE A 77 2.95 -9.97 14.49
N GLY A 78 4.10 -9.38 14.14
CA GLY A 78 5.01 -8.77 15.11
C GLY A 78 4.35 -7.61 15.85
N TRP A 79 3.72 -6.71 15.11
CA TRP A 79 3.02 -5.55 15.64
C TRP A 79 1.87 -5.93 16.59
N MET A 80 1.02 -6.89 16.20
CA MET A 80 -0.10 -7.35 17.05
C MET A 80 0.34 -8.06 18.33
N LYS A 81 1.57 -8.58 18.40
CA LYS A 81 2.12 -9.22 19.62
C LYS A 81 2.79 -8.21 20.57
N SER A 82 3.09 -7.01 20.07
CA SER A 82 3.70 -5.93 20.85
C SER A 82 2.68 -4.96 21.46
N GLU A 83 1.42 -5.05 21.03
CA GLU A 83 0.26 -4.47 21.73
C GLU A 83 -0.19 -5.37 22.88
#